data_AF-Q0U6L3-F1
#
_entry.id   AF-Q0U6L3-F1
#
_cell.length_a   1.000
_cell.length_b   1.000
_cell.length_c   1.000
_cell.angle_alpha   90.00
_cell.angle_beta   90.00
_cell.angle_gamma   90.00
#
_symmetry.space_group_name_H-M   'P 1'
#
loop_
_entity.id
_entity.type
_entity.pdbx_description
1 polymer ?
#
loop_
_entity_poly.entity_id
_entity_poly.type
_entity_poly.pdbx_seq_one_letter_code
_entity_poly.pdbx_strand_id
1 'polypeptide(L)'
;MSDHETIPESEKEKSDVARSQIRKPRGAGFAVGKKASMKVRMLDKDGNAVLDWYDFTVTASRKDRTGRYEYQLNYSGASYERGNWFPEKSLEVP
;
A
#
# COMPACT_ATOMS: atom_id res chain seq x y z
N MET A 1 -46.54 8.58 -43.43
CA MET A 1 -46.11 7.35 -42.73
C MET A 1 -45.07 6.73 -43.67
N SER A 2 -43.77 6.72 -43.41
CA SER A 2 -43.01 6.79 -42.18
C SER A 2 -41.60 7.32 -42.52
N ASP A 3 -41.12 8.34 -41.83
CA ASP A 3 -39.71 8.72 -41.90
C ASP A 3 -39.08 8.45 -40.54
N HIS A 4 -38.20 7.46 -40.54
CA HIS A 4 -37.30 7.12 -39.44
C HIS A 4 -36.38 8.33 -39.22
N GLU A 5 -36.70 9.18 -38.24
CA GLU A 5 -35.80 10.26 -37.83
C GLU A 5 -34.49 9.64 -37.33
N THR A 6 -33.49 9.74 -38.19
CA THR A 6 -32.12 9.37 -37.91
C THR A 6 -31.58 10.40 -36.92
N ILE A 7 -31.32 9.93 -35.69
CA ILE A 7 -30.68 10.74 -34.65
C ILE A 7 -29.35 11.26 -35.24
N PRO A 8 -29.14 12.59 -35.32
CA PRO A 8 -27.88 13.14 -35.83
C PRO A 8 -26.72 12.73 -34.91
N GLU A 9 -25.63 12.26 -35.52
CA GLU A 9 -24.42 11.75 -34.84
C GLU A 9 -23.75 12.76 -33.88
N SER A 10 -24.16 14.02 -33.93
CA SER A 10 -23.65 15.14 -33.13
C SER A 10 -24.04 15.07 -31.64
N GLU A 11 -24.97 14.19 -31.23
CA GLU A 11 -25.36 14.05 -29.82
C GLU A 11 -24.66 12.89 -29.08
N LYS A 12 -23.72 12.18 -29.71
CA LYS A 12 -22.90 11.18 -29.00
C LYS A 12 -21.82 11.78 -28.09
N GLU A 13 -21.55 13.08 -28.19
CA GLU A 13 -20.41 13.74 -27.55
C GLU A 13 -20.71 14.35 -26.16
N LYS A 14 -21.71 13.81 -25.43
CA LYS A 14 -21.91 14.12 -24.00
C LYS A 14 -21.55 12.95 -23.07
N SER A 15 -20.73 12.01 -23.55
CA SER A 15 -20.27 10.85 -22.76
C SER A 15 -18.82 10.97 -22.29
N ASP A 16 -18.23 12.16 -22.27
CA ASP A 16 -16.95 12.40 -21.61
C ASP A 16 -17.18 13.12 -20.28
N VAL A 17 -18.00 12.51 -19.42
CA VAL A 17 -17.88 12.77 -17.98
C VAL A 17 -16.50 12.27 -17.61
N ALA A 18 -15.57 13.22 -17.59
CA ALA A 18 -14.17 13.05 -17.24
C ALA A 18 -14.06 12.21 -15.97
N ARG A 19 -13.94 10.89 -16.15
CA ARG A 19 -13.48 9.96 -15.13
C ARG A 19 -11.98 10.12 -14.88
N SER A 20 -11.41 11.22 -15.34
CA SER A 20 -10.20 11.85 -14.83
C SER A 20 -10.47 12.47 -13.45
N GLN A 21 -11.06 11.70 -12.53
CA GLN A 21 -10.61 11.79 -11.15
C GLN A 21 -9.18 11.25 -11.20
N ILE A 22 -8.24 12.15 -11.50
CA ILE A 22 -6.81 11.96 -11.33
C ILE A 22 -6.65 11.55 -9.88
N ARG A 23 -6.73 10.25 -9.60
CA ARG A 23 -6.38 9.68 -8.31
C ARG A 23 -4.94 10.11 -8.14
N LYS A 24 -4.71 11.13 -7.33
CA LYS A 24 -3.35 11.54 -6.94
C LYS A 24 -2.61 10.25 -6.65
N PRO A 25 -1.48 9.97 -7.32
CA PRO A 25 -0.75 8.74 -7.09
C PRO A 25 -0.50 8.67 -5.59
N ARG A 26 -1.01 7.62 -4.94
CA ARG A 26 -0.88 7.49 -3.49
C ARG A 26 0.62 7.50 -3.16
N GLY A 27 1.02 8.42 -2.28
CA GLY A 27 2.37 8.45 -1.74
C GLY A 27 2.65 7.20 -0.91
N ALA A 28 3.91 6.98 -0.54
CA ALA A 28 4.25 5.96 0.44
C ALA A 28 3.52 6.28 1.76
N GLY A 29 2.88 5.28 2.37
CA GLY A 29 2.20 5.43 3.66
C GLY A 29 3.16 5.63 4.83
N PHE A 30 4.42 5.18 4.69
CA PHE A 30 5.45 5.33 5.70
C PHE A 30 6.69 6.02 5.13
N ALA A 31 7.26 6.96 5.89
CA ALA A 31 8.47 7.66 5.50
C ALA A 31 9.72 6.95 6.04
N VAL A 32 10.79 6.91 5.25
CA VAL A 32 12.10 6.43 5.69
C VAL A 32 12.58 7.26 6.88
N GLY A 33 13.12 6.58 7.91
CA GLY A 33 13.53 7.17 9.19
C GLY A 33 12.40 7.35 10.20
N LYS A 34 11.15 7.00 9.85
CA LYS A 34 10.02 6.99 10.80
C LYS A 34 9.73 5.60 11.33
N LYS A 35 8.97 5.55 12.42
CA LYS A 35 8.50 4.31 13.02
C LYS A 35 7.27 3.78 12.28
N ALA A 36 7.19 2.47 12.17
CA ALA A 36 6.04 1.70 11.73
C ALA A 36 5.91 0.49 12.64
N SER A 37 4.70 0.13 13.04
CA SER A 37 4.47 -1.03 13.88
C SER A 37 4.08 -2.22 13.02
N MET A 38 4.58 -3.40 13.36
CA MET A 38 4.25 -4.63 12.65
C MET A 38 4.04 -5.76 13.66
N LYS A 39 3.04 -6.59 13.38
CA LYS A 39 2.79 -7.79 14.18
C LYS A 39 3.79 -8.88 13.80
N VAL A 40 4.60 -9.31 14.76
CA VAL A 40 5.65 -10.32 14.58
C VAL A 40 5.35 -11.53 15.45
N ARG A 41 5.61 -12.71 14.87
CA ARG A 41 5.57 -13.97 15.61
C ARG A 41 6.95 -14.21 16.23
N MET A 42 7.04 -14.24 17.55
CA MET A 42 8.27 -14.54 18.29
C MET A 42 8.04 -15.73 19.20
N LEU A 43 9.11 -16.45 19.54
CA LEU A 43 9.06 -17.47 20.59
C LEU A 43 9.22 -16.78 21.95
N ASP A 44 8.33 -17.08 22.88
CA ASP A 44 8.49 -16.69 24.28
C ASP A 44 9.60 -17.52 24.95
N LYS A 45 9.86 -17.24 26.24
CA LYS A 45 10.89 -17.95 27.02
C LYS A 45 10.61 -19.44 27.20
N ASP A 46 9.35 -19.85 27.03
CA ASP A 46 8.88 -21.23 27.16
C ASP A 46 8.83 -21.94 25.79
N GLY A 47 9.23 -21.25 24.70
CA GLY A 47 9.21 -21.78 23.34
C GLY A 47 7.84 -21.75 22.67
N ASN A 48 6.85 -21.06 23.23
CA ASN A 48 5.57 -20.86 22.57
C ASN A 48 5.64 -19.69 21.61
N ALA A 49 5.05 -19.86 20.43
CA ALA A 49 5.01 -18.80 19.45
C ALA A 49 3.91 -17.78 19.77
N VAL A 50 4.30 -16.61 20.26
CA VAL A 50 3.42 -15.47 20.53
C VAL A 50 3.43 -14.49 19.36
N LEU A 51 2.29 -13.84 19.14
CA LEU A 51 2.11 -12.80 18.12
C LEU A 51 1.97 -11.47 18.82
N ASP A 52 2.95 -10.59 18.66
CA ASP A 52 2.99 -9.32 19.37
C ASP A 52 3.39 -8.17 18.43
N TRP A 53 3.04 -6.94 18.80
CA TRP A 53 3.32 -5.74 18.04
C TRP A 53 4.68 -5.18 18.41
N TYR A 54 5.47 -4.88 17.39
CA TYR A 54 6.78 -4.26 17.56
C TYR A 54 6.92 -3.03 16.68
N ASP A 55 7.59 -2.02 17.23
CA ASP A 55 7.96 -0.82 16.49
C ASP A 55 9.27 -1.04 15.73
N PHE A 56 9.22 -0.78 14.43
CA PHE A 56 10.36 -0.83 13.54
C PHE A 56 10.64 0.55 12.97
N THR A 57 11.91 0.84 12.69
CA THR A 57 12.28 2.02 11.90
C THR A 57 12.31 1.65 10.43
N VAL A 58 11.60 2.40 9.59
CA VAL A 58 11.64 2.23 8.14
C VAL A 58 13.00 2.68 7.61
N THR A 59 13.72 1.80 6.93
CA THR A 59 15.05 2.11 6.37
C THR A 59 15.04 2.35 4.87
N ALA A 60 14.09 1.74 4.16
CA ALA A 60 13.91 1.96 2.74
C ALA A 60 12.44 1.74 2.34
N SER A 61 12.03 2.35 1.23
CA SER A 61 10.72 2.15 0.61
C SER A 61 10.90 1.94 -0.89
N ARG A 62 10.15 1.01 -1.49
CA ARG A 62 10.11 0.79 -2.94
C ARG A 62 8.69 0.50 -3.39
N LYS A 63 8.47 0.52 -4.70
CA LYS A 63 7.27 -0.07 -5.31
C LYS A 63 7.59 -1.45 -5.85
N ASP A 64 6.71 -2.41 -5.61
CA ASP A 64 6.76 -3.72 -6.26
C ASP A 64 6.35 -3.61 -7.75
N ARG A 65 6.36 -4.73 -8.47
CA ARG A 65 5.93 -4.79 -9.88
C ARG A 65 4.46 -4.43 -10.09
N THR A 66 3.65 -4.42 -9.03
CA THR A 66 2.23 -4.07 -9.07
C THR A 66 1.97 -2.60 -8.68
N GLY A 67 3.03 -1.84 -8.37
CA GLY A 67 2.95 -0.44 -7.94
C GLY A 67 2.58 -0.26 -6.47
N ARG A 68 2.53 -1.33 -5.66
CA ARG A 68 2.29 -1.28 -4.21
C ARG A 68 3.60 -1.00 -3.48
N TYR A 69 3.52 -0.26 -2.38
CA TYR A 69 4.72 0.03 -1.60
C TYR A 69 5.11 -1.14 -0.71
N GLU A 70 6.41 -1.39 -0.68
CA GLU A 70 7.08 -2.29 0.26
C GLU A 70 8.16 -1.50 1.01
N TYR A 71 8.44 -1.93 2.24
CA TYR A 71 9.35 -1.24 3.14
C TYR A 71 10.36 -2.21 3.72
N GLN A 72 11.62 -1.77 3.81
CA GLN A 72 12.58 -2.43 4.67
C GLN A 72 12.49 -1.85 6.07
N LEU A 73 12.52 -2.74 7.05
CA LEU A 73 12.39 -2.42 8.45
C LEU A 73 13.69 -2.76 9.17
N ASN A 74 14.05 -1.93 10.14
CA ASN A 74 15.12 -2.18 11.07
C ASN A 74 14.56 -2.17 12.49
N TYR A 75 14.87 -3.23 13.24
CA TYR A 75 14.52 -3.34 14.64
C TYR A 75 15.78 -3.07 15.46
N SER A 76 15.67 -2.28 16.53
CA SER A 76 16.78 -2.07 17.46
C SER A 76 16.96 -3.24 18.43
N GLY A 77 16.06 -4.23 18.44
CA GLY A 77 16.21 -5.46 19.22
C GLY A 77 16.84 -6.60 18.38
N ALA A 78 17.52 -7.50 19.07
CA ALA A 78 18.60 -8.34 18.53
C ALA A 78 18.22 -9.46 17.53
N SER A 79 17.00 -9.52 16.99
CA SER A 79 16.54 -10.73 16.28
C SER A 79 15.59 -10.50 15.10
N TYR A 80 15.64 -9.34 14.44
CA TYR A 80 14.85 -9.14 13.22
C TYR A 80 15.68 -9.41 11.95
N GLU A 81 15.12 -10.16 11.01
CA GLU A 81 15.71 -10.44 9.70
C GLU A 81 15.88 -9.15 8.90
N ARG A 82 17.03 -8.50 9.09
CA ARG A 82 17.42 -7.30 8.38
C ARG A 82 17.50 -7.62 6.88
N GLY A 83 16.78 -6.86 6.06
CA GLY A 83 16.86 -6.92 4.60
C GLY A 83 15.59 -7.38 3.89
N ASN A 84 14.61 -7.93 4.62
CA ASN A 84 13.32 -8.29 4.04
C ASN A 84 12.47 -7.06 3.70
N TRP A 85 11.66 -7.19 2.65
CA TRP A 85 10.71 -6.18 2.19
C TRP A 85 9.30 -6.57 2.64
N PHE A 86 8.65 -5.68 3.39
CA PHE A 86 7.32 -5.90 3.95
C PHE A 86 6.29 -5.06 3.20
N PRO A 87 5.17 -5.65 2.77
CA PRO A 87 4.14 -4.89 2.08
C PRO A 87 3.47 -3.92 3.04
N GLU A 88 3.05 -2.74 2.54
CA GLU A 88 2.45 -1.70 3.38
C GLU A 88 1.30 -2.18 4.27
N LYS A 89 0.48 -3.10 3.76
CA LYS A 89 -0.67 -3.66 4.46
C LYS A 89 -0.33 -4.42 5.75
N SER A 90 0.93 -4.79 5.92
CA SER A 90 1.43 -5.48 7.11
C SER A 90 1.89 -4.50 8.18
N LEU A 91 1.96 -3.22 7.86
CA LEU A 91 2.45 -2.16 8.74
C LEU A 91 1.28 -1.30 9.21
N GLU A 92 1.38 -0.85 10.45
CA GLU A 92 0.47 0.10 11.06
C GLU A 92 1.24 1.32 11.54
N VAL A 93 0.52 2.44 11.67
CA VAL A 93 1.07 3.62 12.35
C VAL A 93 1.15 3.27 13.85
N PRO A 94 2.30 3.52 14.51
CA PRO A 94 2.45 3.26 15.94
C PRO A 94 1.46 4.02 16.82
#